data_AF-A0A8R7TKS5-F1
#
_entry.id   AF-A0A8R7TKS5-F1
#
_cell.length_a   1.000
_cell.length_b   1.000
_cell.length_c   1.000
_cell.angle_alpha   90.00
_cell.angle_beta   90.00
_cell.angle_gamma   90.00
#
_symmetry.space_group_name_H-M   'P 1'
#
loop_
_entity.id
_entity.type
_entity.pdbx_description
1 polymer ?
#
loop_
_entity_poly.entity_id
_entity_poly.type
_entity_poly.pdbx_seq_one_letter_code
_entity_poly.pdbx_strand_id
1 'polypeptide(L)'
;MEHMENESHEGKKQDEEGHHNNEVVRLEEYKKLIDVKTALRQSNLNPERPDASHLRTLDSSIKRNTAVIKKLKAINDEQKDGLMEELKSVNLSKFVSEAVSYICEAKLRSADIQAAVQICSLLHQRYKDFSPCLIQGLLKAFFPGKAGDDIDPDKNSRAMKKRSTLKLLMELYFVGIVEDASTFINIIKDLTSVEHLKDRETTQTNLTLLASFARQGKHFLGLQKHGQEAYDEFFMGLNITDDLKTFFKKSLSSYYDAAVAILQSEHASLRAMESENAKILNVKGELSDENTALYEKLRKSFDQLLRCVSSLAEALDMQPPVMPDDGHTTRVTTASELSPSGKHFSAVEPIWDDEDTKAFYESLPDLRVFVPGVLLGEAEPKLVDQHGKVHEQTGEHKLEQGAEVQNNAEASVPEHQLEGKTNVGSKNREKKDKTGKEISKEKEADQKGDIEREKVRVTDGASLDNLLQRLPRWSFAI
;
A
#
# COMPACT_ATOMS: atom_id res chain seq x y z
N MET A 1 -4.44 -37.01 -27.43
CA MET A 1 -4.53 -35.54 -27.56
C MET A 1 -5.82 -35.02 -26.91
N GLU A 2 -6.98 -35.60 -27.24
CA GLU A 2 -8.31 -35.18 -26.72
C GLU A 2 -8.44 -35.05 -25.19
N HIS A 3 -7.74 -35.88 -24.39
CA HIS A 3 -7.80 -35.80 -22.92
C HIS A 3 -7.20 -34.52 -22.32
N MET A 4 -6.18 -33.92 -22.94
CA MET A 4 -5.55 -32.69 -22.43
C MET A 4 -6.37 -31.43 -22.73
N GLU A 5 -7.14 -31.43 -23.83
CA GLU A 5 -7.99 -30.29 -24.18
C GLU A 5 -9.19 -30.19 -23.23
N ASN A 6 -9.77 -31.31 -22.81
CA ASN A 6 -10.93 -31.34 -21.93
C ASN A 6 -10.61 -30.82 -20.51
N GLU A 7 -9.50 -31.26 -19.89
CA GLU A 7 -9.05 -30.75 -18.58
C GLU A 7 -8.77 -29.24 -18.62
N SER A 8 -8.20 -28.73 -19.73
CA SER A 8 -7.96 -27.30 -19.92
C SER A 8 -9.25 -26.46 -20.04
N HIS A 9 -10.35 -27.10 -20.44
CA HIS A 9 -11.64 -26.46 -20.65
C HIS A 9 -12.53 -26.54 -19.40
N GLU A 10 -12.43 -27.62 -18.63
CA GLU A 10 -13.06 -27.72 -17.30
C GLU A 10 -12.40 -26.80 -16.28
N GLY A 11 -11.05 -26.69 -16.28
CA GLY A 11 -10.34 -25.73 -15.42
C GLY A 11 -10.76 -24.28 -15.68
N LYS A 12 -10.80 -23.86 -16.94
CA LYS A 12 -11.27 -22.50 -17.30
C LYS A 12 -12.72 -22.24 -16.90
N LYS A 13 -13.61 -23.24 -17.01
CA LYS A 13 -15.00 -23.09 -16.57
C LYS A 13 -15.12 -22.99 -15.05
N GLN A 14 -14.35 -23.76 -14.29
CA GLN A 14 -14.33 -23.67 -12.82
C GLN A 14 -13.76 -22.33 -12.35
N ASP A 15 -12.73 -21.80 -13.02
CA ASP A 15 -12.21 -20.47 -12.75
C ASP A 15 -13.23 -19.36 -13.12
N GLU A 16 -13.89 -19.45 -14.28
CA GLU A 16 -14.93 -18.49 -14.70
C GLU A 16 -16.16 -18.54 -13.79
N GLU A 17 -16.64 -19.71 -13.37
CA GLU A 17 -17.73 -19.89 -12.40
C GLU A 17 -17.32 -19.37 -11.01
N GLY A 18 -16.08 -19.62 -10.57
CA GLY A 18 -15.52 -19.08 -9.33
C GLY A 18 -15.43 -17.55 -9.35
N HIS A 19 -14.98 -16.97 -10.45
CA HIS A 19 -14.96 -15.52 -10.64
C HIS A 19 -16.38 -14.92 -10.67
N HIS A 20 -17.32 -15.55 -11.37
CA HIS A 20 -18.71 -15.11 -11.42
C HIS A 20 -19.37 -15.14 -10.04
N ASN A 21 -19.21 -16.23 -9.29
CA ASN A 21 -19.77 -16.39 -7.95
C ASN A 21 -19.19 -15.35 -6.96
N ASN A 22 -17.88 -15.08 -7.02
CA ASN A 22 -17.25 -14.04 -6.21
C ASN A 22 -17.79 -12.63 -6.52
N GLU A 23 -18.02 -12.30 -7.80
CA GLU A 23 -18.60 -11.00 -8.16
C GLU A 23 -20.07 -10.89 -7.73
N VAL A 24 -20.85 -11.98 -7.81
CA VAL A 24 -22.24 -12.02 -7.29
C VAL A 24 -22.29 -11.75 -5.78
N VAL A 25 -21.44 -12.42 -4.98
CA VAL A 25 -21.36 -12.21 -3.53
C VAL A 25 -21.02 -10.74 -3.21
N ARG A 26 -20.01 -10.19 -3.89
CA ARG A 26 -19.57 -8.80 -3.73
C ARG A 26 -20.66 -7.79 -4.10
N LEU A 27 -21.44 -8.05 -5.16
CA LEU A 27 -22.57 -7.22 -5.55
C LEU A 27 -23.69 -7.27 -4.50
N GLU A 28 -23.95 -8.44 -3.90
CA GLU A 28 -24.97 -8.59 -2.87
C GLU A 28 -24.58 -7.91 -1.54
N GLU A 29 -23.30 -7.99 -1.14
CA GLU A 29 -22.75 -7.21 -0.01
C GLU A 29 -22.87 -5.71 -0.27
N TYR A 30 -22.54 -5.25 -1.48
CA TYR A 30 -22.67 -3.85 -1.87
C TYR A 30 -24.15 -3.41 -1.89
N LYS A 31 -25.09 -4.28 -2.29
CA LYS A 31 -26.53 -4.02 -2.21
C LYS A 31 -26.97 -3.81 -0.76
N LYS A 32 -26.63 -4.73 0.14
CA LYS A 32 -26.95 -4.64 1.58
C LYS A 32 -26.43 -3.34 2.19
N LEU A 33 -25.24 -2.87 1.80
CA LEU A 33 -24.69 -1.59 2.22
C LEU A 33 -25.52 -0.39 1.74
N ILE A 34 -26.00 -0.42 0.50
CA ILE A 34 -26.85 0.64 -0.08
C ILE A 34 -28.26 0.62 0.53
N ASP A 35 -28.85 -0.54 0.79
CA ASP A 35 -30.14 -0.66 1.47
C ASP A 35 -30.09 -0.03 2.89
N VAL A 36 -29.03 -0.33 3.66
CA VAL A 36 -28.78 0.29 4.98
C VAL A 36 -28.60 1.80 4.88
N LYS A 37 -27.84 2.28 3.88
CA LYS A 37 -27.67 3.73 3.64
C LYS A 37 -28.96 4.42 3.27
N THR A 38 -29.81 3.76 2.46
CA THR A 38 -31.11 4.28 2.02
C THR A 38 -32.07 4.43 3.20
N ALA A 39 -32.17 3.40 4.04
CA ALA A 39 -32.99 3.45 5.26
C ALA A 39 -32.52 4.55 6.23
N LEU A 40 -31.21 4.66 6.49
CA LEU A 40 -30.66 5.74 7.31
C LEU A 40 -30.91 7.12 6.70
N ARG A 41 -30.74 7.27 5.38
CA ARG A 41 -31.01 8.52 4.66
C ARG A 41 -32.47 8.96 4.82
N GLN A 42 -33.42 8.05 4.66
CA GLN A 42 -34.85 8.35 4.82
C GLN A 42 -35.17 8.88 6.23
N SER A 43 -34.68 8.20 7.28
CA SER A 43 -34.86 8.61 8.68
C SER A 43 -34.10 9.87 9.07
N ASN A 44 -32.95 10.15 8.45
CA ASN A 44 -32.15 11.35 8.74
C ASN A 44 -32.69 12.60 8.03
N LEU A 45 -33.26 12.47 6.84
CA LEU A 45 -33.95 13.57 6.14
C LEU A 45 -35.30 13.91 6.79
N ASN A 46 -35.99 12.91 7.35
CA ASN A 46 -37.29 13.08 8.02
C ASN A 46 -37.23 12.60 9.49
N PRO A 47 -36.46 13.27 10.37
CA PRO A 47 -36.22 12.78 11.72
C PRO A 47 -37.45 12.95 12.61
N GLU A 48 -38.01 11.83 13.08
CA GLU A 48 -39.07 11.77 14.09
C GLU A 48 -38.52 12.12 15.49
N ARG A 49 -38.28 13.42 15.70
CA ARG A 49 -37.68 13.94 16.94
C ARG A 49 -38.62 13.71 18.14
N PRO A 50 -38.14 13.11 19.24
CA PRO A 50 -38.94 12.97 20.45
C PRO A 50 -39.29 14.33 21.04
N ASP A 51 -40.47 14.42 21.63
CA ASP A 51 -40.98 15.66 22.20
C ASP A 51 -40.31 16.00 23.55
N ALA A 52 -40.60 17.20 24.04
CA ALA A 52 -40.08 17.65 25.33
C ALA A 52 -40.62 16.86 26.53
N SER A 53 -41.76 16.16 26.44
CA SER A 53 -42.22 15.26 27.50
C SER A 53 -41.37 13.98 27.54
N HIS A 54 -41.15 13.30 26.42
CA HIS A 54 -40.27 12.13 26.33
C HIS A 54 -38.84 12.46 26.78
N LEU A 55 -38.24 13.55 26.31
CA LEU A 55 -36.88 13.92 26.70
C LEU A 55 -36.74 14.17 28.22
N ARG A 56 -37.81 14.55 28.92
CA ARG A 56 -37.81 14.72 30.39
C ARG A 56 -37.88 13.41 31.17
N THR A 57 -38.22 12.28 30.54
CA THR A 57 -38.18 10.95 31.20
C THR A 57 -36.80 10.31 31.19
N LEU A 58 -35.86 10.86 30.41
CA LEU A 58 -34.49 10.34 30.24
C LEU A 58 -33.51 10.94 31.27
N ASP A 59 -32.42 10.21 31.55
CA ASP A 59 -31.44 10.63 32.55
C ASP A 59 -30.73 11.93 32.11
N SER A 60 -31.00 13.00 32.84
CA SER A 60 -30.44 14.35 32.63
C SER A 60 -29.30 14.67 33.61
N SER A 61 -28.82 13.70 34.39
CA SER A 61 -27.76 13.90 35.38
C SER A 61 -26.42 14.14 34.69
N ILE A 62 -25.69 15.16 35.15
CA ILE A 62 -24.39 15.54 34.58
C ILE A 62 -23.42 14.35 34.61
N LYS A 63 -23.37 13.63 35.73
CA LYS A 63 -22.49 12.46 35.90
C LYS A 63 -22.73 11.38 34.85
N ARG A 64 -23.99 11.02 34.56
CA ARG A 64 -24.31 10.00 33.55
C ARG A 64 -24.02 10.52 32.15
N ASN A 65 -24.48 11.73 31.82
CA ASN A 65 -24.29 12.33 30.50
C ASN A 65 -22.80 12.48 30.16
N THR A 66 -22.00 13.09 31.02
CA THR A 66 -20.54 13.21 30.85
C THR A 66 -19.83 11.86 30.74
N ALA A 67 -20.30 10.82 31.45
CA ALA A 67 -19.74 9.47 31.33
C ALA A 67 -20.05 8.80 29.99
N VAL A 68 -21.26 8.99 29.44
CA VAL A 68 -21.66 8.44 28.15
C VAL A 68 -20.96 9.16 26.99
N ILE A 69 -20.97 10.51 26.96
CA ILE A 69 -20.35 11.26 25.85
C ILE A 69 -18.84 11.08 25.76
N LYS A 70 -18.14 10.86 26.88
CA LYS A 70 -16.70 10.54 26.86
C LYS A 70 -16.36 9.27 26.08
N LYS A 71 -17.28 8.31 25.98
CA LYS A 71 -17.09 7.09 25.16
C LYS A 71 -17.08 7.39 23.66
N LEU A 72 -17.68 8.50 23.21
CA LEU A 72 -17.68 8.90 21.79
C LEU A 72 -16.27 9.19 21.24
N LYS A 73 -15.26 9.42 22.10
CA LYS A 73 -13.85 9.58 21.69
C LYS A 73 -13.20 8.27 21.21
N ALA A 74 -13.82 7.11 21.49
CA ALA A 74 -13.28 5.78 21.20
C ALA A 74 -14.28 4.89 20.44
N ILE A 75 -15.09 5.47 19.54
CA ILE A 75 -16.04 4.72 18.70
C ILE A 75 -15.32 3.65 17.88
N ASN A 76 -15.88 2.44 17.93
CA ASN A 76 -15.48 1.23 17.21
C ASN A 76 -16.73 0.35 17.00
N ASP A 77 -16.65 -0.63 16.11
CA ASP A 77 -17.81 -1.48 15.77
C ASP A 77 -18.26 -2.37 16.94
N GLU A 78 -17.32 -3.02 17.63
CA GLU A 78 -17.57 -3.95 18.76
C GLU A 78 -18.41 -3.32 19.90
N GLN A 79 -18.18 -2.04 20.18
CA GLN A 79 -18.81 -1.33 21.32
C GLN A 79 -20.00 -0.46 20.90
N LYS A 80 -20.27 -0.31 19.60
CA LYS A 80 -21.20 0.70 19.09
C LYS A 80 -22.65 0.42 19.48
N ASP A 81 -23.11 -0.83 19.51
CA ASP A 81 -24.48 -1.15 19.91
C ASP A 81 -24.74 -0.85 21.40
N GLY A 82 -23.80 -1.24 22.27
CA GLY A 82 -23.86 -0.89 23.70
C GLY A 82 -23.82 0.62 23.94
N LEU A 83 -22.99 1.34 23.18
CA LEU A 83 -22.95 2.80 23.24
C LEU A 83 -24.25 3.45 22.74
N MET A 84 -24.89 2.90 21.69
CA MET A 84 -26.19 3.36 21.21
C MET A 84 -27.30 3.18 22.25
N GLU A 85 -27.34 2.06 22.98
CA GLU A 85 -28.30 1.89 24.09
C GLU A 85 -28.04 2.87 25.25
N GLU A 86 -26.77 3.12 25.60
CA GLU A 86 -26.45 4.15 26.58
C GLU A 86 -26.88 5.55 26.13
N LEU A 87 -26.67 5.91 24.85
CA LEU A 87 -27.11 7.19 24.27
C LEU A 87 -28.64 7.32 24.20
N LYS A 88 -29.38 6.21 23.97
CA LYS A 88 -30.84 6.19 24.04
C LYS A 88 -31.36 6.48 25.45
N SER A 89 -30.64 6.09 26.49
CA SER A 89 -31.05 6.23 27.90
C SER A 89 -30.89 7.64 28.51
N VAL A 90 -30.17 8.55 27.84
CA VAL A 90 -29.79 9.87 28.39
C VAL A 90 -30.37 11.06 27.61
N ASN A 91 -30.54 12.20 28.28
CA ASN A 91 -30.94 13.47 27.68
C ASN A 91 -29.73 14.41 27.45
N LEU A 92 -29.19 14.36 26.23
CA LEU A 92 -28.05 15.17 25.79
C LEU A 92 -28.42 16.59 25.34
N SER A 93 -29.64 17.09 25.57
CA SER A 93 -30.07 18.43 25.09
C SER A 93 -29.16 19.56 25.57
N LYS A 94 -28.45 19.39 26.70
CA LYS A 94 -27.47 20.34 27.24
C LYS A 94 -25.99 19.97 26.94
N PHE A 95 -25.77 18.84 26.28
CA PHE A 95 -24.46 18.22 26.06
C PHE A 95 -24.13 17.98 24.57
N VAL A 96 -25.00 18.38 23.64
CA VAL A 96 -24.84 18.18 22.18
C VAL A 96 -23.45 18.62 21.70
N SER A 97 -23.02 19.84 22.04
CA SER A 97 -21.73 20.39 21.61
C SER A 97 -20.52 19.65 22.20
N GLU A 98 -20.62 19.17 23.45
CA GLU A 98 -19.56 18.40 24.10
C GLU A 98 -19.47 16.98 23.49
N ALA A 99 -20.62 16.35 23.23
CA ALA A 99 -20.70 15.08 22.49
C ALA A 99 -20.09 15.20 21.09
N VAL A 100 -20.40 16.29 20.37
CA VAL A 100 -19.77 16.61 19.08
C VAL A 100 -18.26 16.78 19.20
N SER A 101 -17.74 17.44 20.24
CA SER A 101 -16.28 17.55 20.46
C SER A 101 -15.63 16.16 20.57
N TYR A 102 -16.18 15.27 21.38
CA TYR A 102 -15.63 13.91 21.52
C TYR A 102 -15.69 13.11 20.20
N ILE A 103 -16.73 13.27 19.38
CA ILE A 103 -16.79 12.67 18.02
C ILE A 103 -15.73 13.29 17.11
N CYS A 104 -15.55 14.61 17.15
CA CYS A 104 -14.54 15.32 16.37
C CYS A 104 -13.11 14.98 16.80
N GLU A 105 -12.88 14.61 18.06
CA GLU A 105 -11.59 14.15 18.59
C GLU A 105 -11.33 12.66 18.35
N ALA A 106 -12.34 11.87 17.95
CA ALA A 106 -12.21 10.42 17.82
C ALA A 106 -11.18 10.01 16.76
N LYS A 107 -10.35 9.00 17.10
CA LYS A 107 -9.32 8.43 16.21
C LYS A 107 -9.87 7.23 15.43
N LEU A 108 -10.86 7.49 14.58
CA LEU A 108 -11.54 6.48 13.76
C LEU A 108 -10.61 5.85 12.71
N ARG A 109 -10.59 4.51 12.63
CA ARG A 109 -10.03 3.74 11.51
C ARG A 109 -11.07 3.66 10.38
N SER A 110 -10.70 3.07 9.24
CA SER A 110 -11.66 2.89 8.13
C SER A 110 -12.80 1.92 8.47
N ALA A 111 -12.57 0.94 9.35
CA ALA A 111 -13.61 0.02 9.82
C ALA A 111 -14.64 0.71 10.75
N ASP A 112 -14.19 1.66 11.57
CA ASP A 112 -15.03 2.32 12.58
C ASP A 112 -15.99 3.39 11.98
N ILE A 113 -15.89 3.69 10.68
CA ILE A 113 -16.68 4.75 10.04
C ILE A 113 -18.18 4.40 10.07
N GLN A 114 -18.57 3.16 9.78
CA GLN A 114 -20.00 2.78 9.77
C GLN A 114 -20.60 2.80 11.19
N ALA A 115 -19.82 2.42 12.20
CA ALA A 115 -20.20 2.56 13.60
C ALA A 115 -20.42 4.04 13.99
N ALA A 116 -19.52 4.93 13.58
CA ALA A 116 -19.66 6.38 13.78
C ALA A 116 -20.88 6.96 13.05
N VAL A 117 -21.17 6.51 11.82
CA VAL A 117 -22.34 6.95 11.04
C VAL A 117 -23.67 6.59 11.73
N GLN A 118 -23.79 5.39 12.30
CA GLN A 118 -25.00 4.98 13.04
C GLN A 118 -25.17 5.79 14.33
N ILE A 119 -24.09 6.05 15.07
CA ILE A 119 -24.11 6.92 16.27
C ILE A 119 -24.49 8.36 15.91
N CYS A 120 -23.91 8.92 14.83
CA CYS A 120 -24.26 10.24 14.33
C CYS A 120 -25.72 10.31 13.85
N SER A 121 -26.25 9.25 13.22
CA SER A 121 -27.66 9.18 12.82
C SER A 121 -28.60 9.20 14.03
N LEU A 122 -28.32 8.40 15.06
CA LEU A 122 -29.08 8.41 16.32
C LEU A 122 -29.11 9.80 16.98
N LEU A 123 -27.98 10.49 17.01
CA LEU A 123 -27.87 11.83 17.59
C LEU A 123 -28.54 12.90 16.73
N HIS A 124 -28.39 12.84 15.41
CA HIS A 124 -29.05 13.73 14.44
C HIS A 124 -30.57 13.60 14.49
N GLN A 125 -31.10 12.37 14.53
CA GLN A 125 -32.53 12.10 14.63
C GLN A 125 -33.14 12.59 15.94
N ARG A 126 -32.34 12.65 17.02
CA ARG A 126 -32.81 13.10 18.34
C ARG A 126 -32.66 14.60 18.58
N TYR A 127 -31.51 15.21 18.25
CA TYR A 127 -31.18 16.59 18.63
C TYR A 127 -30.98 17.48 17.39
N LYS A 128 -31.75 18.58 17.28
CA LYS A 128 -31.78 19.42 16.07
C LYS A 128 -30.43 20.07 15.76
N ASP A 129 -29.74 20.53 16.80
CA ASP A 129 -28.51 21.31 16.67
C ASP A 129 -27.26 20.42 16.45
N PHE A 130 -27.43 19.09 16.43
CA PHE A 130 -26.33 18.14 16.29
C PHE A 130 -25.61 18.24 14.94
N SER A 131 -26.34 18.16 13.82
CA SER A 131 -25.69 18.18 12.49
C SER A 131 -24.91 19.49 12.22
N PRO A 132 -25.48 20.70 12.46
CA PRO A 132 -24.73 21.95 12.29
C PRO A 132 -23.43 22.00 13.12
N CYS A 133 -23.49 21.60 14.39
CA CYS A 133 -22.30 21.54 15.24
C CYS A 133 -21.29 20.49 14.75
N LEU A 134 -21.75 19.31 14.32
CA LEU A 134 -20.89 18.24 13.82
C LEU A 134 -20.15 18.66 12.54
N ILE A 135 -20.87 19.24 11.57
CA ILE A 135 -20.29 19.70 10.30
C ILE A 135 -19.22 20.77 10.58
N GLN A 136 -19.55 21.77 11.42
CA GLN A 136 -18.60 22.80 11.82
C GLN A 136 -17.37 22.23 12.54
N GLY A 137 -17.55 21.22 13.41
CA GLY A 137 -16.48 20.55 14.14
C GLY A 137 -15.55 19.75 13.22
N LEU A 138 -16.11 18.93 12.33
CA LEU A 138 -15.36 18.11 11.37
C LEU A 138 -14.58 18.97 10.36
N LEU A 139 -15.15 20.10 9.91
CA LEU A 139 -14.47 21.01 8.98
C LEU A 139 -13.18 21.63 9.54
N LYS A 140 -13.01 21.72 10.87
CA LYS A 140 -11.74 22.17 11.48
C LYS A 140 -10.54 21.30 11.15
N ALA A 141 -10.74 20.04 10.73
CA ALA A 141 -9.64 19.17 10.28
C ALA A 141 -9.02 19.64 8.95
N PHE A 142 -9.78 20.38 8.13
CA PHE A 142 -9.31 20.98 6.87
C PHE A 142 -9.00 22.46 7.05
N PHE A 143 -9.85 23.16 7.79
CA PHE A 143 -9.78 24.60 8.04
C PHE A 143 -9.58 24.89 9.53
N PRO A 144 -8.39 24.57 10.10
CA PRO A 144 -8.05 25.06 11.43
C PRO A 144 -8.02 26.59 11.37
N GLY A 145 -8.80 27.25 12.23
CA GLY A 145 -8.87 28.70 12.28
C GLY A 145 -7.57 29.34 12.77
N LYS A 146 -7.55 30.66 12.94
CA LYS A 146 -6.36 31.43 13.37
C LYS A 146 -5.88 31.17 14.82
N ALA A 147 -6.36 30.12 15.49
CA ALA A 147 -5.94 29.76 16.85
C ALA A 147 -4.79 28.75 16.78
N GLY A 148 -3.61 29.14 17.29
CA GLY A 148 -2.41 28.28 17.33
C GLY A 148 -2.45 27.17 18.39
N ASP A 149 -3.48 27.15 19.24
CA ASP A 149 -3.67 26.17 20.31
C ASP A 149 -4.54 24.99 19.85
N ASP A 150 -3.93 24.08 19.09
CA ASP A 150 -4.09 22.59 19.11
C ASP A 150 -3.47 21.94 17.84
N ILE A 151 -2.35 22.48 17.35
CA ILE A 151 -1.63 21.86 16.22
C ILE A 151 -0.87 20.66 16.76
N ASP A 152 -1.46 19.46 16.61
CA ASP A 152 -0.77 18.20 16.79
C ASP A 152 0.57 18.25 16.01
N PRO A 153 1.73 18.19 16.69
CA PRO A 153 3.02 18.36 16.04
C PRO A 153 3.27 17.26 15.01
N ASP A 154 2.64 16.09 15.17
CA ASP A 154 2.72 15.01 14.20
C ASP A 154 1.88 15.32 12.94
N LYS A 155 2.58 15.59 11.84
CA LYS A 155 1.99 15.73 10.50
C LYS A 155 1.25 14.45 10.06
N ASN A 156 1.72 13.27 10.45
CA ASN A 156 1.09 11.99 10.07
C ASN A 156 -0.26 11.79 10.80
N SER A 157 -0.32 12.08 12.10
CA SER A 157 -1.58 12.17 12.87
C SER A 157 -2.58 13.11 12.20
N ARG A 158 -2.15 14.31 11.78
CA ARG A 158 -2.99 15.26 11.03
C ARG A 158 -3.45 14.73 9.66
N ALA A 159 -2.58 14.07 8.90
CA ALA A 159 -2.94 13.43 7.63
C ALA A 159 -3.96 12.30 7.81
N MET A 160 -3.76 11.45 8.82
CA MET A 160 -4.70 10.39 9.21
C MET A 160 -6.05 10.96 9.67
N LYS A 161 -6.04 12.08 10.40
CA LYS A 161 -7.26 12.77 10.82
C LYS A 161 -8.01 13.40 9.65
N LYS A 162 -7.33 14.09 8.72
CA LYS A 162 -7.96 14.55 7.47
C LYS A 162 -8.58 13.38 6.70
N ARG A 163 -7.89 12.23 6.63
CA ARG A 163 -8.36 11.03 5.91
C ARG A 163 -9.63 10.42 6.51
N SER A 164 -9.67 10.17 7.83
CA SER A 164 -10.87 9.61 8.48
C SER A 164 -12.03 10.60 8.50
N THR A 165 -11.76 11.89 8.69
CA THR A 165 -12.79 12.95 8.62
C THR A 165 -13.38 13.08 7.21
N LEU A 166 -12.59 12.99 6.14
CA LEU A 166 -13.11 13.04 4.77
C LEU A 166 -14.04 11.86 4.47
N LYS A 167 -13.64 10.64 4.88
CA LYS A 167 -14.49 9.45 4.78
C LYS A 167 -15.79 9.61 5.55
N LEU A 168 -15.72 10.07 6.80
CA LEU A 168 -16.90 10.29 7.63
C LEU A 168 -17.84 11.33 7.00
N LEU A 169 -17.33 12.47 6.53
CA LEU A 169 -18.15 13.48 5.87
C LEU A 169 -18.88 12.93 4.63
N MET A 170 -18.21 12.15 3.78
CA MET A 170 -18.86 11.50 2.62
C MET A 170 -19.96 10.52 3.04
N GLU A 171 -19.71 9.69 4.04
CA GLU A 171 -20.72 8.74 4.53
C GLU A 171 -21.92 9.45 5.20
N LEU A 172 -21.66 10.51 5.98
CA LEU A 172 -22.69 11.38 6.55
C LEU A 172 -23.50 12.11 5.46
N TYR A 173 -22.91 12.39 4.28
CA TYR A 173 -23.63 12.94 3.13
C TYR A 173 -24.55 11.90 2.49
N PHE A 174 -24.06 10.67 2.29
CA PHE A 174 -24.88 9.58 1.76
C PHE A 174 -26.08 9.29 2.66
N VAL A 175 -25.90 9.25 3.99
CA VAL A 175 -27.03 9.09 4.93
C VAL A 175 -27.78 10.40 5.26
N GLY A 176 -27.59 11.49 4.51
CA GLY A 176 -28.44 12.69 4.64
C GLY A 176 -28.31 13.49 5.94
N ILE A 177 -27.17 13.38 6.64
CA ILE A 177 -26.82 14.24 7.79
C ILE A 177 -26.09 15.50 7.30
N VAL A 178 -25.24 15.35 6.27
CA VAL A 178 -24.68 16.46 5.49
C VAL A 178 -25.52 16.57 4.22
N GLU A 179 -26.25 17.67 4.06
CA GLU A 179 -27.09 17.88 2.87
C GLU A 179 -26.38 18.72 1.80
N ASP A 180 -25.50 19.63 2.21
CA ASP A 180 -24.81 20.55 1.31
C ASP A 180 -23.51 19.95 0.72
N ALA A 181 -23.56 19.62 -0.56
CA ALA A 181 -22.40 19.17 -1.34
C ALA A 181 -21.31 20.25 -1.50
N SER A 182 -21.61 21.54 -1.28
CA SER A 182 -20.62 22.62 -1.30
C SER A 182 -19.54 22.47 -0.22
N THR A 183 -19.85 21.74 0.86
CA THR A 183 -18.89 21.27 1.86
C THR A 183 -17.67 20.61 1.20
N PHE A 184 -17.89 19.72 0.22
CA PHE A 184 -16.82 19.05 -0.51
C PHE A 184 -16.14 19.97 -1.53
N ILE A 185 -16.87 20.90 -2.16
CA ILE A 185 -16.25 21.91 -3.05
C ILE A 185 -15.13 22.65 -2.30
N ASN A 186 -15.42 23.12 -1.09
CA ASN A 186 -14.45 23.89 -0.30
C ASN A 186 -13.23 23.04 0.09
N ILE A 187 -13.44 21.80 0.54
CA ILE A 187 -12.35 20.86 0.86
C ILE A 187 -11.49 20.57 -0.38
N ILE A 188 -12.12 20.31 -1.54
CA ILE A 188 -11.39 19.99 -2.77
C ILE A 188 -10.64 21.23 -3.30
N LYS A 189 -11.18 22.44 -3.20
CA LYS A 189 -10.46 23.69 -3.53
C LYS A 189 -9.19 23.87 -2.72
N ASP A 190 -9.24 23.59 -1.41
CA ASP A 190 -8.07 23.60 -0.53
C ASP A 190 -7.05 22.53 -0.96
N LEU A 191 -7.46 21.27 -1.01
CA LEU A 191 -6.57 20.15 -1.33
C LEU A 191 -5.91 20.26 -2.72
N THR A 192 -6.59 20.89 -3.69
CA THR A 192 -6.10 21.13 -5.06
C THR A 192 -5.36 22.46 -5.24
N SER A 193 -5.10 23.22 -4.17
CA SER A 193 -4.33 24.47 -4.25
C SER A 193 -2.90 24.22 -4.73
N VAL A 194 -2.47 24.94 -5.77
CA VAL A 194 -1.12 24.87 -6.33
C VAL A 194 -0.03 25.31 -5.35
N GLU A 195 -0.37 26.07 -4.31
CA GLU A 195 0.57 26.43 -3.25
C GLU A 195 1.07 25.20 -2.47
N HIS A 196 0.23 24.15 -2.33
CA HIS A 196 0.63 22.92 -1.67
C HIS A 196 1.67 22.11 -2.44
N LEU A 197 1.76 22.31 -3.76
CA LEU A 197 2.73 21.64 -4.63
C LEU A 197 4.19 22.01 -4.32
N LYS A 198 4.41 23.10 -3.55
CA LYS A 198 5.73 23.53 -3.06
C LYS A 198 6.23 22.69 -1.88
N ASP A 199 5.35 22.02 -1.16
CA ASP A 199 5.70 21.13 -0.04
C ASP A 199 5.39 19.67 -0.41
N ARG A 200 6.44 18.85 -0.51
CA ARG A 200 6.34 17.46 -0.98
C ARG A 200 5.46 16.59 -0.07
N GLU A 201 5.51 16.80 1.24
CA GLU A 201 4.74 16.00 2.21
C GLU A 201 3.24 16.34 2.18
N THR A 202 2.91 17.63 2.06
CA THR A 202 1.55 18.11 1.85
C THR A 202 1.01 17.66 0.49
N THR A 203 1.82 17.71 -0.57
CA THR A 203 1.47 17.17 -1.90
C THR A 203 1.13 15.69 -1.83
N GLN A 204 1.98 14.87 -1.22
CA GLN A 204 1.73 13.43 -1.04
C GLN A 204 0.46 13.19 -0.21
N THR A 205 0.27 13.94 0.87
CA THR A 205 -0.94 13.86 1.71
C THR A 205 -2.20 14.17 0.89
N ASN A 206 -2.21 15.31 0.19
CA ASN A 206 -3.34 15.76 -0.62
C ASN A 206 -3.65 14.78 -1.76
N LEU A 207 -2.64 14.27 -2.49
CA LEU A 207 -2.83 13.22 -3.50
C LEU A 207 -3.52 11.98 -2.92
N THR A 208 -3.11 11.49 -1.74
CA THR A 208 -3.79 10.34 -1.11
C THR A 208 -5.22 10.65 -0.65
N LEU A 209 -5.50 11.88 -0.22
CA LEU A 209 -6.85 12.32 0.15
C LEU A 209 -7.77 12.43 -1.08
N LEU A 210 -7.27 13.03 -2.16
CA LEU A 210 -7.97 13.17 -3.44
C LEU A 210 -8.24 11.81 -4.09
N ALA A 211 -7.26 10.90 -4.10
CA ALA A 211 -7.44 9.54 -4.60
C ALA A 211 -8.42 8.72 -3.72
N SER A 212 -8.42 8.95 -2.40
CA SER A 212 -9.41 8.37 -1.48
C SER A 212 -10.81 8.92 -1.75
N PHE A 213 -10.95 10.23 -1.96
CA PHE A 213 -12.21 10.89 -2.33
C PHE A 213 -12.74 10.35 -3.66
N ALA A 214 -11.92 10.31 -4.71
CA ALA A 214 -12.33 9.87 -6.04
C ALA A 214 -12.81 8.40 -6.06
N ARG A 215 -12.12 7.48 -5.35
CA ARG A 215 -12.55 6.07 -5.25
C ARG A 215 -13.90 5.89 -4.54
N GLN A 216 -14.19 6.64 -3.49
CA GLN A 216 -15.45 6.52 -2.71
C GLN A 216 -16.58 7.37 -3.27
N GLY A 217 -16.24 8.53 -3.83
CA GLY A 217 -17.14 9.52 -4.39
C GLY A 217 -17.25 9.46 -5.90
N LYS A 218 -17.20 8.28 -6.53
CA LYS A 218 -17.29 8.15 -8.01
C LYS A 218 -18.51 8.86 -8.60
N HIS A 219 -19.64 8.89 -7.88
CA HIS A 219 -20.82 9.66 -8.28
C HIS A 219 -20.59 11.19 -8.28
N PHE A 220 -19.79 11.76 -7.36
CA PHE A 220 -19.38 13.18 -7.40
C PHE A 220 -18.54 13.53 -8.63
N LEU A 221 -17.98 12.54 -9.33
CA LEU A 221 -17.14 12.73 -10.53
C LEU A 221 -17.86 12.34 -11.84
N GLY A 222 -19.08 11.80 -11.76
CA GLY A 222 -19.75 11.19 -12.91
C GLY A 222 -19.06 9.91 -13.42
N LEU A 223 -18.29 9.23 -12.57
CA LEU A 223 -17.54 7.99 -12.89
C LEU A 223 -18.23 6.73 -12.35
N GLN A 224 -19.45 6.85 -11.81
CA GLN A 224 -20.23 5.70 -11.36
C GLN A 224 -20.66 4.89 -12.59
N LYS A 225 -20.30 3.61 -12.63
CA LYS A 225 -20.74 2.70 -13.70
C LYS A 225 -22.20 2.33 -13.44
N HIS A 226 -23.09 2.77 -14.32
CA HIS A 226 -24.49 2.35 -14.34
C HIS A 226 -24.59 0.89 -14.83
N GLY A 227 -25.55 0.14 -14.30
CA GLY A 227 -25.70 -1.28 -14.64
C GLY A 227 -26.73 -2.08 -13.83
N GLN A 228 -27.23 -1.54 -12.71
CA GLN A 228 -28.28 -2.14 -11.89
C GLN A 228 -29.19 -1.04 -11.32
N GLU A 229 -30.49 -1.13 -11.59
CA GLU A 229 -31.46 -0.02 -11.45
C GLU A 229 -31.59 0.52 -10.01
N ALA A 230 -31.59 -0.37 -9.01
CA ALA A 230 -31.76 0.00 -7.59
C ALA A 230 -30.63 0.89 -7.03
N TYR A 231 -29.43 0.84 -7.63
CA TYR A 231 -28.32 1.70 -7.22
C TYR A 231 -28.48 3.09 -7.81
N ASP A 232 -28.96 3.17 -9.05
CA ASP A 232 -29.15 4.42 -9.76
C ASP A 232 -30.22 5.27 -9.06
N GLU A 233 -31.31 4.68 -8.54
CA GLU A 233 -32.30 5.39 -7.72
C GLU A 233 -31.69 6.05 -6.47
N PHE A 234 -30.88 5.33 -5.68
CA PHE A 234 -30.22 5.88 -4.50
C PHE A 234 -29.33 7.09 -4.86
N PHE A 235 -28.55 6.94 -5.93
CA PHE A 235 -27.64 7.99 -6.40
C PHE A 235 -28.37 9.18 -7.05
N MET A 236 -29.50 8.96 -7.74
CA MET A 236 -30.38 10.05 -8.21
C MET A 236 -31.03 10.81 -7.05
N GLY A 237 -31.23 10.16 -5.89
CA GLY A 237 -31.66 10.79 -4.64
C GLY A 237 -30.57 11.62 -3.92
N LEU A 238 -29.38 11.75 -4.50
CA LEU A 238 -28.34 12.69 -4.08
C LEU A 238 -28.41 13.93 -4.98
N ASN A 239 -28.52 15.12 -4.38
CA ASN A 239 -28.64 16.40 -5.09
C ASN A 239 -27.29 16.86 -5.70
N ILE A 240 -26.65 16.02 -6.50
CA ILE A 240 -25.34 16.24 -7.12
C ILE A 240 -25.55 16.64 -8.59
N THR A 241 -25.61 17.95 -8.82
CA THR A 241 -25.79 18.55 -10.14
C THR A 241 -24.58 18.33 -11.06
N ASP A 242 -24.78 18.46 -12.37
CA ASP A 242 -23.69 18.30 -13.34
C ASP A 242 -22.64 19.42 -13.25
N ASP A 243 -23.00 20.59 -12.75
CA ASP A 243 -22.05 21.66 -12.40
C ASP A 243 -21.08 21.21 -11.29
N LEU A 244 -21.59 20.50 -10.27
CA LEU A 244 -20.77 19.93 -9.20
C LEU A 244 -19.83 18.86 -9.76
N LYS A 245 -20.36 17.92 -10.58
CA LYS A 245 -19.54 16.88 -11.22
C LYS A 245 -18.44 17.47 -12.08
N THR A 246 -18.77 18.49 -12.87
CA THR A 246 -17.83 19.24 -13.72
C THR A 246 -16.78 19.96 -12.89
N PHE A 247 -17.17 20.59 -11.77
CA PHE A 247 -16.24 21.21 -10.83
C PHE A 247 -15.24 20.18 -10.27
N PHE A 248 -15.72 19.08 -9.67
CA PHE A 248 -14.85 18.08 -9.06
C PHE A 248 -13.90 17.45 -10.10
N LYS A 249 -14.42 17.04 -11.25
CA LYS A 249 -13.61 16.48 -12.34
C LYS A 249 -12.52 17.45 -12.79
N LYS A 250 -12.88 18.73 -13.03
CA LYS A 250 -11.91 19.76 -13.46
C LYS A 250 -10.84 20.03 -12.40
N SER A 251 -11.22 20.17 -11.13
CA SER A 251 -10.26 20.41 -10.04
C SER A 251 -9.29 19.25 -9.84
N LEU A 252 -9.78 18.00 -9.85
CA LEU A 252 -8.91 16.84 -9.66
C LEU A 252 -8.00 16.61 -10.88
N SER A 253 -8.50 16.73 -12.11
CA SER A 253 -7.69 16.62 -13.32
C SER A 253 -6.60 17.72 -13.38
N SER A 254 -6.96 18.98 -13.12
CA SER A 254 -5.98 20.08 -13.14
C SER A 254 -4.88 19.94 -12.08
N TYR A 255 -5.20 19.36 -10.91
CA TYR A 255 -4.19 19.07 -9.88
C TYR A 255 -3.34 17.85 -10.23
N TYR A 256 -3.94 16.83 -10.86
CA TYR A 256 -3.22 15.69 -11.41
C TYR A 256 -2.19 16.13 -12.46
N ASP A 257 -2.58 16.96 -13.45
CA ASP A 257 -1.69 17.45 -14.49
C ASP A 257 -0.49 18.23 -13.91
N ALA A 258 -0.74 19.08 -12.90
CA ALA A 258 0.30 19.80 -12.19
C ALA A 258 1.23 18.88 -11.37
N ALA A 259 0.70 17.82 -10.76
CA ALA A 259 1.50 16.82 -10.06
C ALA A 259 2.32 15.94 -11.03
N VAL A 260 1.81 15.65 -12.23
CA VAL A 260 2.55 14.98 -13.32
C VAL A 260 3.71 15.83 -13.80
N ALA A 261 3.54 17.15 -13.94
CA ALA A 261 4.64 18.05 -14.30
C ALA A 261 5.79 18.03 -13.26
N ILE A 262 5.46 17.94 -11.96
CA ILE A 262 6.46 17.79 -10.89
C ILE A 262 7.11 16.41 -10.94
N LEU A 263 6.34 15.36 -11.18
CA LEU A 263 6.85 13.99 -11.33
C LEU A 263 7.83 13.88 -12.51
N GLN A 264 7.55 14.54 -13.63
CA GLN A 264 8.46 14.65 -14.78
C GLN A 264 9.74 15.42 -14.43
N SER A 265 9.64 16.48 -13.62
CA SER A 265 10.80 17.22 -13.13
C SER A 265 11.66 16.42 -12.13
N GLU A 266 11.05 15.68 -11.20
CA GLU A 266 11.76 14.76 -10.30
C GLU A 266 12.45 13.63 -11.08
N HIS A 267 11.80 13.10 -12.12
CA HIS A 267 12.42 12.11 -13.02
C HIS A 267 13.63 12.67 -13.74
N ALA A 268 13.52 13.83 -14.39
CA ALA A 268 14.64 14.46 -15.09
C ALA A 268 15.83 14.73 -14.15
N SER A 269 15.56 15.14 -12.91
CA SER A 269 16.58 15.30 -11.85
C SER A 269 17.23 13.97 -11.44
N LEU A 270 16.43 12.90 -11.31
CA LEU A 270 16.92 11.56 -11.01
C LEU A 270 17.85 11.05 -12.12
N ARG A 271 17.44 11.19 -13.39
CA ARG A 271 18.23 10.80 -14.58
C ARG A 271 19.53 11.60 -14.70
N ALA A 272 19.51 12.90 -14.41
CA ALA A 272 20.72 13.73 -14.36
C ALA A 272 21.70 13.24 -13.28
N MET A 273 21.19 12.87 -12.11
CA MET A 273 22.00 12.30 -11.01
C MET A 273 22.55 10.91 -11.35
N GLU A 274 21.79 10.05 -12.05
CA GLU A 274 22.27 8.76 -12.55
C GLU A 274 23.41 8.93 -13.57
N SER A 275 23.27 9.86 -14.52
CA SER A 275 24.33 10.19 -15.48
C SER A 275 25.60 10.70 -14.81
N GLU A 276 25.48 11.56 -13.80
CA GLU A 276 26.64 12.09 -13.07
C GLU A 276 27.31 11.03 -12.19
N ASN A 277 26.52 10.22 -11.49
CA ASN A 277 27.04 9.09 -10.71
C ASN A 277 27.78 8.07 -11.60
N ALA A 278 27.28 7.80 -12.81
CA ALA A 278 27.96 6.92 -13.78
C ALA A 278 29.31 7.50 -14.25
N LYS A 279 29.41 8.82 -14.48
CA LYS A 279 30.70 9.47 -14.81
C LYS A 279 31.70 9.36 -13.65
N ILE A 280 31.23 9.60 -12.42
CA ILE A 280 32.07 9.49 -11.21
C ILE A 280 32.59 8.06 -11.05
N LEU A 281 31.71 7.06 -11.22
CA LEU A 281 32.08 5.64 -11.18
C LEU A 281 33.12 5.30 -12.26
N ASN A 282 32.93 5.76 -13.51
CA ASN A 282 33.87 5.51 -14.60
C ASN A 282 35.24 6.17 -14.39
N VAL A 283 35.30 7.34 -13.72
CA VAL A 283 36.55 8.09 -13.51
C VAL A 283 37.29 7.66 -12.24
N LYS A 284 36.57 7.27 -11.17
CA LYS A 284 37.15 6.96 -9.85
C LYS A 284 37.10 5.48 -9.46
N GLY A 285 36.30 4.67 -10.15
CA GLY A 285 36.02 3.27 -9.80
C GLY A 285 35.00 3.07 -8.66
N GLU A 286 34.69 4.12 -7.89
CA GLU A 286 33.80 4.07 -6.74
C GLU A 286 32.86 5.28 -6.66
N LEU A 287 31.72 5.10 -6.00
CA LEU A 287 30.77 6.17 -5.67
C LEU A 287 30.82 6.42 -4.16
N SER A 288 30.79 7.68 -3.72
CA SER A 288 30.78 8.01 -2.29
C SER A 288 29.45 7.65 -1.63
N ASP A 289 29.49 7.30 -0.34
CA ASP A 289 28.29 7.04 0.48
C ASP A 289 27.30 8.21 0.45
N GLU A 290 27.80 9.45 0.40
CA GLU A 290 26.98 10.66 0.29
C GLU A 290 26.21 10.72 -1.04
N ASN A 291 26.86 10.42 -2.17
CA ASN A 291 26.20 10.38 -3.47
C ASN A 291 25.17 9.24 -3.55
N THR A 292 25.50 8.06 -3.00
CA THR A 292 24.57 6.94 -2.86
C THR A 292 23.34 7.34 -2.05
N ALA A 293 23.53 7.98 -0.89
CA ALA A 293 22.43 8.42 -0.02
C ALA A 293 21.57 9.52 -0.65
N LEU A 294 22.16 10.47 -1.38
CA LEU A 294 21.44 11.50 -2.13
C LEU A 294 20.59 10.90 -3.25
N TYR A 295 21.17 9.98 -4.03
CA TYR A 295 20.45 9.26 -5.09
C TYR A 295 19.30 8.43 -4.51
N GLU A 296 19.53 7.65 -3.46
CA GLU A 296 18.46 6.90 -2.80
C GLU A 296 17.33 7.81 -2.28
N LYS A 297 17.67 8.95 -1.69
CA LYS A 297 16.68 9.93 -1.17
C LYS A 297 15.83 10.52 -2.29
N LEU A 298 16.42 10.79 -3.46
CA LEU A 298 15.72 11.29 -4.64
C LEU A 298 14.88 10.17 -5.30
N ARG A 299 15.42 8.96 -5.45
CA ARG A 299 14.69 7.79 -5.95
C ARG A 299 13.46 7.47 -5.09
N LYS A 300 13.64 7.41 -3.76
CA LYS A 300 12.54 7.23 -2.79
C LYS A 300 11.52 8.39 -2.81
N SER A 301 11.91 9.58 -3.29
CA SER A 301 10.97 10.68 -3.60
C SER A 301 10.09 10.32 -4.77
N PHE A 302 10.73 10.06 -5.90
CA PHE A 302 10.12 9.79 -7.18
C PHE A 302 9.17 8.59 -7.08
N ASP A 303 9.62 7.46 -6.52
CA ASP A 303 8.80 6.26 -6.33
C ASP A 303 7.56 6.51 -5.46
N GLN A 304 7.64 7.41 -4.47
CA GLN A 304 6.51 7.77 -3.61
C GLN A 304 5.54 8.76 -4.29
N LEU A 305 6.06 9.72 -5.06
CA LEU A 305 5.23 10.62 -5.85
C LEU A 305 4.53 9.87 -6.98
N LEU A 306 5.25 9.03 -7.73
CA LEU A 306 4.74 8.17 -8.80
C LEU A 306 3.58 7.29 -8.30
N ARG A 307 3.73 6.64 -7.14
CA ARG A 307 2.64 5.86 -6.52
C ARG A 307 1.42 6.73 -6.15
N CYS A 308 1.62 7.92 -5.61
CA CYS A 308 0.53 8.84 -5.28
C CYS A 308 -0.21 9.36 -6.52
N VAL A 309 0.52 9.75 -7.57
CA VAL A 309 -0.04 10.25 -8.83
C VAL A 309 -0.75 9.13 -9.60
N SER A 310 -0.16 7.93 -9.69
CA SER A 310 -0.79 6.76 -10.32
C SER A 310 -2.06 6.31 -9.58
N SER A 311 -2.04 6.36 -8.25
CA SER A 311 -3.22 6.10 -7.40
C SER A 311 -4.35 7.12 -7.60
N LEU A 312 -4.03 8.36 -7.99
CA LEU A 312 -5.02 9.36 -8.36
C LEU A 312 -5.53 9.15 -9.79
N ALA A 313 -4.65 8.82 -10.76
CA ALA A 313 -5.05 8.47 -12.13
C ALA A 313 -6.05 7.31 -12.14
N GLU A 314 -5.71 6.20 -11.47
CA GLU A 314 -6.59 5.04 -11.30
C GLU A 314 -7.95 5.43 -10.70
N ALA A 315 -7.95 6.26 -9.66
CA ALA A 315 -9.17 6.71 -8.99
C ALA A 315 -10.06 7.62 -9.86
N LEU A 316 -9.48 8.26 -10.88
CA LEU A 316 -10.16 9.09 -11.88
C LEU A 316 -10.53 8.31 -13.16
N ASP A 317 -10.30 6.99 -13.18
CA ASP A 317 -10.39 6.13 -14.38
C ASP A 317 -9.55 6.66 -15.56
N MET A 318 -8.38 7.25 -15.25
CA MET A 318 -7.37 7.75 -16.19
C MET A 318 -6.16 6.81 -16.28
N GLN A 319 -5.44 6.84 -17.41
CA GLN A 319 -4.18 6.09 -17.55
C GLN A 319 -3.10 6.70 -16.63
N PRO A 320 -2.30 5.86 -15.91
CA PRO A 320 -1.14 6.34 -15.15
C PRO A 320 -0.12 7.08 -16.04
N PRO A 321 0.66 8.02 -15.49
CA PRO A 321 1.63 8.76 -16.27
C PRO A 321 2.74 7.82 -16.77
N VAL A 322 2.99 7.84 -18.08
CA VAL A 322 4.13 7.15 -18.69
C VAL A 322 5.34 8.09 -18.65
N MET A 323 6.45 7.59 -18.14
CA MET A 323 7.72 8.32 -18.14
C MET A 323 8.43 8.12 -19.48
N PRO A 324 9.11 9.14 -20.04
CA PRO A 324 9.88 8.95 -21.27
C PRO A 324 10.98 7.91 -21.08
N ASP A 325 11.03 6.91 -21.98
CA ASP A 325 12.16 5.99 -22.06
C ASP A 325 13.34 6.69 -22.75
N ASP A 326 14.47 6.78 -22.05
CA ASP A 326 15.73 7.19 -22.68
C ASP A 326 16.37 5.96 -23.35
N GLY A 327 16.64 6.05 -24.66
CA GLY A 327 17.28 5.00 -25.48
C GLY A 327 18.72 4.62 -25.10
N HIS A 328 19.18 5.01 -23.91
CA HIS A 328 20.46 4.63 -23.31
C HIS A 328 20.31 3.65 -22.14
N THR A 329 19.08 3.26 -21.78
CA THR A 329 18.85 2.24 -20.76
C THR A 329 18.60 0.91 -21.45
N THR A 330 19.63 0.06 -21.54
CA THR A 330 19.54 -1.33 -21.99
C THR A 330 18.77 -2.17 -20.97
N ARG A 331 17.48 -1.86 -20.79
CA ARG A 331 16.60 -2.59 -19.89
C ARG A 331 16.23 -3.91 -20.58
N VAL A 332 16.96 -4.97 -20.24
CA VAL A 332 16.57 -6.35 -20.53
C VAL A 332 15.19 -6.58 -19.91
N THR A 333 14.16 -6.34 -20.70
CA THR A 333 12.79 -6.71 -20.42
C THR A 333 12.54 -7.94 -21.24
N THR A 334 12.10 -9.01 -20.58
CA THR A 334 11.73 -10.26 -21.22
C THR A 334 10.52 -10.02 -22.12
N ALA A 335 10.80 -9.75 -23.40
CA ALA A 335 9.83 -9.51 -24.44
C ALA A 335 9.13 -10.83 -24.82
N SER A 336 8.20 -11.26 -23.97
CA SER A 336 7.17 -12.21 -24.39
C SER A 336 6.07 -11.43 -25.10
N GLU A 337 6.12 -11.51 -26.43
CA GLU A 337 5.01 -11.24 -27.36
C GLU A 337 4.44 -9.80 -27.40
N LEU A 338 4.74 -9.09 -28.49
CA LEU A 338 3.73 -8.79 -29.53
C LEU A 338 4.43 -8.28 -30.79
N SER A 339 3.97 -8.73 -31.96
CA SER A 339 4.44 -8.33 -33.30
C SER A 339 3.33 -8.60 -34.32
N PRO A 340 3.35 -8.03 -35.54
CA PRO A 340 4.20 -6.94 -36.04
C PRO A 340 3.40 -5.76 -36.65
N SER A 341 4.04 -4.61 -36.83
CA SER A 341 3.66 -3.68 -37.91
C SER A 341 4.89 -2.94 -38.42
N GLY A 342 5.27 -3.22 -39.66
CA GLY A 342 6.54 -2.77 -40.21
C GLY A 342 6.56 -1.29 -40.59
N LYS A 343 7.64 -0.60 -40.21
CA LYS A 343 8.24 0.52 -40.94
C LYS A 343 9.75 0.44 -40.73
N HIS A 344 10.52 0.54 -41.81
CA HIS A 344 11.96 0.31 -41.82
C HIS A 344 12.72 1.25 -40.88
N PHE A 345 13.48 0.70 -39.93
CA PHE A 345 14.68 1.34 -39.42
C PHE A 345 15.88 0.85 -40.24
N SER A 346 16.33 1.68 -41.18
CA SER A 346 17.48 1.42 -42.04
C SER A 346 18.74 2.06 -41.47
N ALA A 347 19.21 1.54 -40.33
CA ALA A 347 20.57 1.70 -39.83
C ALA A 347 20.80 0.61 -38.77
N VAL A 348 21.39 -0.52 -39.17
CA VAL A 348 21.84 -1.53 -38.20
C VAL A 348 23.14 -1.01 -37.61
N GLU A 349 23.09 -0.50 -36.38
CA GLU A 349 24.30 -0.31 -35.58
C GLU A 349 24.95 -1.68 -35.32
N PRO A 350 26.29 -1.77 -35.28
CA PRO A 350 26.96 -3.04 -35.01
C PRO A 350 26.49 -3.60 -33.65
N ILE A 351 25.96 -4.82 -33.67
CA ILE A 351 25.54 -5.55 -32.45
C ILE A 351 26.76 -5.93 -31.58
N TRP A 352 27.96 -5.83 -32.14
CA TRP A 352 29.23 -6.23 -31.55
C TRP A 352 30.22 -5.07 -31.64
N ASP A 353 30.88 -4.75 -30.52
CA ASP A 353 31.90 -3.68 -30.45
C ASP A 353 33.17 -4.01 -31.25
N ASP A 354 33.45 -5.30 -31.46
CA ASP A 354 34.60 -5.80 -32.23
C ASP A 354 34.30 -7.17 -32.88
N GLU A 355 35.03 -7.51 -33.95
CA GLU A 355 34.83 -8.78 -34.69
C GLU A 355 35.40 -10.01 -33.96
N ASP A 356 36.31 -9.87 -32.99
CA ASP A 356 36.84 -11.01 -32.21
C ASP A 356 35.78 -11.51 -31.20
N THR A 357 35.09 -10.59 -30.52
CA THR A 357 33.94 -10.87 -29.65
C THR A 357 32.80 -11.52 -30.43
N LYS A 358 32.50 -11.01 -31.64
CA LYS A 358 31.53 -11.62 -32.54
C LYS A 358 31.93 -13.03 -32.95
N ALA A 359 33.20 -13.22 -33.37
CA ALA A 359 33.71 -14.53 -33.74
C ALA A 359 33.61 -15.53 -32.57
N PHE A 360 33.84 -15.12 -31.33
CA PHE A 360 33.69 -16.00 -30.16
C PHE A 360 32.27 -16.57 -30.00
N TYR A 361 31.22 -15.81 -30.34
CA TYR A 361 29.82 -16.26 -30.23
C TYR A 361 29.26 -16.87 -31.52
N GLU A 362 29.75 -16.49 -32.70
CA GLU A 362 29.28 -17.00 -34.00
C GLU A 362 30.09 -18.22 -34.50
N SER A 363 31.38 -18.33 -34.17
CA SER A 363 32.22 -19.51 -34.47
C SER A 363 32.09 -20.57 -33.38
N LEU A 364 30.97 -21.29 -33.38
CA LEU A 364 30.78 -22.45 -32.51
C LEU A 364 31.77 -23.59 -32.85
N PRO A 365 32.45 -24.21 -31.86
CA PRO A 365 33.32 -25.36 -32.09
C PRO A 365 32.58 -26.55 -32.71
N ASP A 366 33.20 -27.25 -33.67
CA ASP A 366 32.61 -28.44 -34.26
C ASP A 366 32.57 -29.60 -33.24
N LEU A 367 31.37 -29.84 -32.69
CA LEU A 367 31.14 -30.85 -31.67
C LEU A 367 31.49 -32.27 -32.13
N ARG A 368 31.57 -32.55 -33.45
CA ARG A 368 32.03 -33.84 -34.00
C ARG A 368 33.50 -34.12 -33.71
N VAL A 369 34.29 -33.09 -33.39
CA VAL A 369 35.72 -33.21 -33.03
C VAL A 369 35.90 -33.50 -31.53
N PHE A 370 34.94 -33.09 -30.69
CA PHE A 370 35.03 -33.17 -29.23
C PHE A 370 34.12 -34.23 -28.59
N VAL A 371 33.13 -34.75 -29.31
CA VAL A 371 32.16 -35.74 -28.83
C VAL A 371 32.17 -36.97 -29.75
N PRO A 372 32.30 -38.20 -29.22
CA PRO A 372 32.24 -39.42 -30.04
C PRO A 372 30.92 -39.50 -30.83
N GLY A 373 31.02 -39.73 -32.14
CA GLY A 373 29.88 -39.66 -33.08
C GLY A 373 28.67 -40.56 -32.75
N VAL A 374 28.87 -41.60 -31.93
CA VAL A 374 27.79 -42.45 -31.37
C VAL A 374 26.75 -41.64 -30.57
N LEU A 375 27.14 -40.51 -29.97
CA LEU A 375 26.23 -39.60 -29.27
C LEU A 375 25.55 -38.56 -30.18
N LEU A 376 25.98 -38.45 -31.45
CA LEU A 376 25.44 -37.50 -32.43
C LEU A 376 24.43 -38.14 -33.41
N GLY A 377 24.10 -39.42 -33.22
CA GLY A 377 22.94 -40.06 -33.86
C GLY A 377 23.14 -40.49 -35.33
N GLU A 378 24.37 -40.58 -35.82
CA GLU A 378 24.65 -41.07 -37.18
C GLU A 378 24.46 -42.60 -37.27
N ALA A 379 23.39 -43.02 -37.95
CA ALA A 379 23.14 -44.43 -38.30
C ALA A 379 23.90 -44.82 -39.59
N GLU A 380 24.51 -46.01 -39.61
CA GLU A 380 25.30 -46.51 -40.74
C GLU A 380 24.51 -46.60 -42.07
N PRO A 381 25.19 -46.32 -43.20
CA PRO A 381 25.07 -47.22 -44.34
C PRO A 381 26.38 -47.50 -45.12
N LYS A 382 26.76 -48.79 -45.14
CA LYS A 382 27.40 -49.59 -46.21
C LYS A 382 28.15 -48.90 -47.38
N LEU A 383 29.46 -49.19 -47.43
CA LEU A 383 30.32 -49.57 -48.57
C LEU A 383 29.88 -49.24 -50.03
N VAL A 384 30.67 -48.43 -50.76
CA VAL A 384 31.32 -48.76 -52.07
C VAL A 384 32.59 -47.90 -52.30
N ASP A 385 33.75 -48.54 -52.15
CA ASP A 385 34.95 -48.54 -53.03
C ASP A 385 35.55 -47.29 -53.77
N GLN A 386 36.84 -47.04 -53.46
CA GLN A 386 38.02 -46.87 -54.34
C GLN A 386 38.80 -45.52 -54.52
N HIS A 387 40.06 -45.59 -54.04
CA HIS A 387 41.33 -45.02 -54.54
C HIS A 387 41.56 -43.49 -54.61
N GLY A 388 42.67 -42.91 -54.08
CA GLY A 388 43.72 -43.46 -53.20
C GLY A 388 45.10 -42.75 -53.26
N LYS A 389 45.85 -42.79 -52.14
CA LYS A 389 47.27 -42.35 -51.92
C LYS A 389 47.53 -40.82 -51.99
N VAL A 390 48.48 -40.20 -51.26
CA VAL A 390 49.81 -40.62 -50.73
C VAL A 390 50.09 -40.01 -49.32
N HIS A 391 50.79 -40.78 -48.45
CA HIS A 391 51.88 -40.45 -47.47
C HIS A 391 52.12 -38.97 -46.99
N GLU A 392 52.63 -38.65 -45.79
CA GLU A 392 53.81 -39.21 -45.09
C GLU A 392 54.04 -38.65 -43.64
N GLN A 393 54.54 -39.48 -42.69
CA GLN A 393 55.40 -39.22 -41.49
C GLN A 393 55.01 -38.17 -40.38
N THR A 394 54.99 -38.48 -39.05
CA THR A 394 56.07 -38.73 -38.03
C THR A 394 56.36 -37.47 -37.17
N GLY A 395 56.57 -37.51 -35.84
CA GLY A 395 56.71 -38.65 -34.92
C GLY A 395 56.68 -38.31 -33.42
N GLU A 396 57.29 -39.18 -32.62
CA GLU A 396 57.13 -39.32 -31.15
C GLU A 396 58.06 -38.43 -30.31
N HIS A 397 57.75 -38.27 -29.01
CA HIS A 397 58.66 -38.74 -27.95
C HIS A 397 57.99 -38.82 -26.56
N LYS A 398 58.24 -39.92 -25.83
CA LYS A 398 57.93 -40.09 -24.40
C LYS A 398 59.07 -39.56 -23.50
N LEU A 399 58.75 -39.30 -22.23
CA LEU A 399 59.61 -39.76 -21.12
C LEU A 399 58.87 -39.87 -19.76
N GLU A 400 59.29 -40.89 -19.02
CA GLU A 400 58.88 -41.34 -17.70
C GLU A 400 60.14 -41.19 -16.78
N GLN A 401 60.15 -41.02 -15.45
CA GLN A 401 59.22 -41.21 -14.31
C GLN A 401 59.70 -40.20 -13.19
N GLY A 402 59.23 -40.11 -11.94
CA GLY A 402 58.29 -40.87 -11.10
C GLY A 402 58.83 -40.97 -9.64
N ALA A 403 58.07 -40.57 -8.61
CA ALA A 403 58.44 -40.74 -7.19
C ALA A 403 57.22 -40.89 -6.25
N GLU A 404 57.35 -41.80 -5.30
CA GLU A 404 56.35 -42.23 -4.29
C GLU A 404 56.30 -41.24 -3.09
N VAL A 405 55.46 -41.30 -2.05
CA VAL A 405 55.14 -42.40 -1.10
C VAL A 405 53.90 -42.03 -0.25
N GLN A 406 52.90 -42.94 -0.19
CA GLN A 406 52.14 -43.50 0.97
C GLN A 406 51.87 -42.64 2.25
N ASN A 407 50.90 -42.88 3.15
CA ASN A 407 49.85 -43.89 3.48
C ASN A 407 48.88 -43.14 4.48
N ASN A 408 47.73 -43.59 4.98
CA ASN A 408 46.65 -44.57 4.72
C ASN A 408 45.69 -44.47 5.96
N ALA A 409 44.50 -45.08 5.93
CA ALA A 409 43.49 -45.07 7.01
C ALA A 409 43.83 -46.04 8.19
N GLU A 410 43.04 -46.34 9.23
CA GLU A 410 41.59 -46.18 9.53
C GLU A 410 41.26 -46.50 11.03
N ALA A 411 39.97 -46.42 11.42
CA ALA A 411 39.29 -47.08 12.56
C ALA A 411 39.55 -46.54 14.00
N SER A 412 38.66 -46.67 15.02
CA SER A 412 37.45 -47.51 15.22
C SER A 412 36.34 -46.83 16.08
N VAL A 413 35.13 -47.43 16.10
CA VAL A 413 33.95 -47.17 16.98
C VAL A 413 34.09 -47.95 18.34
N PRO A 414 33.15 -48.06 19.35
CA PRO A 414 31.70 -47.74 19.43
C PRO A 414 31.12 -47.17 20.78
N GLU A 415 29.77 -47.08 20.86
CA GLU A 415 28.87 -47.20 22.05
C GLU A 415 28.83 -46.06 23.12
N HIS A 416 27.76 -45.81 23.90
CA HIS A 416 26.51 -46.56 24.21
C HIS A 416 25.33 -45.57 24.51
N GLN A 417 24.09 -45.88 24.05
CA GLN A 417 22.74 -45.83 24.71
C GLN A 417 22.50 -45.03 26.03
N LEU A 418 21.29 -44.60 26.46
CA LEU A 418 19.86 -44.81 26.10
C LEU A 418 18.99 -43.71 26.79
N GLU A 419 17.73 -43.54 26.36
CA GLU A 419 16.49 -43.10 27.09
C GLU A 419 16.51 -42.03 28.24
N GLY A 420 15.43 -41.29 28.54
CA GLY A 420 14.07 -41.27 28.00
C GLY A 420 13.02 -40.82 29.05
N LYS A 421 12.08 -39.95 28.65
CA LYS A 421 10.75 -39.67 29.27
C LYS A 421 10.61 -38.92 30.62
N THR A 422 9.98 -37.74 30.51
CA THR A 422 8.80 -37.23 31.29
C THR A 422 8.78 -37.28 32.83
N ASN A 423 8.44 -36.14 33.47
CA ASN A 423 7.06 -35.93 33.97
C ASN A 423 6.72 -34.45 34.32
N VAL A 424 5.42 -34.20 34.52
CA VAL A 424 4.76 -32.92 34.86
C VAL A 424 4.47 -32.83 36.37
N GLY A 425 4.46 -31.63 36.99
CA GLY A 425 3.66 -31.45 38.23
C GLY A 425 3.96 -30.32 39.25
N SER A 426 3.35 -29.14 39.05
CA SER A 426 2.56 -28.38 40.05
C SER A 426 3.09 -27.85 41.42
N LYS A 427 2.79 -26.53 41.65
CA LYS A 427 2.36 -25.86 42.93
C LYS A 427 3.41 -25.72 44.07
N ASN A 428 3.38 -24.77 45.01
CA ASN A 428 2.52 -23.62 45.44
C ASN A 428 3.48 -22.47 45.91
N ARG A 429 3.21 -21.15 45.88
CA ARG A 429 2.15 -20.27 46.46
C ARG A 429 2.29 -19.94 47.96
N GLU A 430 2.75 -18.72 48.31
CA GLU A 430 2.35 -17.81 49.43
C GLU A 430 3.21 -16.52 49.38
N LYS A 431 2.69 -15.28 49.20
CA LYS A 431 1.97 -14.33 50.09
C LYS A 431 2.79 -13.71 51.25
N LYS A 432 3.06 -12.38 51.19
CA LYS A 432 2.62 -11.40 52.23
C LYS A 432 2.73 -9.93 51.79
N ASP A 433 1.88 -9.07 52.37
CA ASP A 433 1.67 -7.66 52.06
C ASP A 433 2.71 -6.69 52.67
N LYS A 434 2.77 -5.45 52.13
CA LYS A 434 2.47 -4.22 52.91
C LYS A 434 2.32 -2.94 52.05
N THR A 435 1.33 -2.13 52.46
CA THR A 435 1.22 -0.64 52.42
C THR A 435 2.50 0.13 52.04
N GLY A 436 2.50 1.23 51.27
CA GLY A 436 1.45 2.20 50.94
C GLY A 436 1.78 3.61 51.47
N LYS A 437 1.31 4.67 50.78
CA LYS A 437 1.19 6.10 51.21
C LYS A 437 2.20 7.15 50.66
N GLU A 438 1.58 8.22 50.12
CA GLU A 438 1.98 9.64 49.94
C GLU A 438 3.12 10.11 49.02
N ILE A 439 2.70 10.99 48.09
CA ILE A 439 3.48 12.00 47.37
C ILE A 439 3.47 13.29 48.18
N SER A 440 4.58 14.03 48.29
CA SER A 440 4.54 15.50 48.44
C SER A 440 5.89 16.22 48.18
N LYS A 441 5.76 17.44 47.64
CA LYS A 441 6.72 18.58 47.60
C LYS A 441 7.94 18.57 46.67
N GLU A 442 7.76 19.26 45.54
CA GLU A 442 8.41 20.55 45.21
C GLU A 442 9.80 20.88 45.78
N LYS A 443 10.74 21.23 44.89
CA LYS A 443 11.42 22.54 44.92
C LYS A 443 12.14 22.89 43.61
N GLU A 444 12.23 24.19 43.33
CA GLU A 444 12.99 24.81 42.25
C GLU A 444 14.50 24.83 42.54
N ALA A 445 15.35 24.83 41.51
CA ALA A 445 16.44 25.82 41.33
C ALA A 445 17.29 25.58 40.06
N ASP A 446 17.18 26.53 39.14
CA ASP A 446 18.15 27.14 38.22
C ASP A 446 19.56 26.55 37.89
N GLN A 447 19.86 26.60 36.58
CA GLN A 447 21.14 26.92 35.91
C GLN A 447 22.46 26.08 36.01
N LYS A 448 22.87 25.62 34.80
CA LYS A 448 24.18 25.87 34.12
C LYS A 448 25.39 24.96 34.40
N GLY A 449 25.95 24.33 33.34
CA GLY A 449 27.33 23.82 33.35
C GLY A 449 27.64 22.59 32.46
N ASP A 450 28.26 22.85 31.30
CA ASP A 450 29.11 22.00 30.41
C ASP A 450 29.15 20.45 30.43
N ILE A 451 29.00 19.92 29.20
CA ILE A 451 29.88 18.98 28.47
C ILE A 451 30.57 17.85 29.26
N GLU A 452 30.19 16.60 28.94
CA GLU A 452 31.17 15.53 28.74
C GLU A 452 30.78 14.61 27.57
N ARG A 453 31.78 13.93 26.97
CA ARG A 453 31.66 13.19 25.71
C ARG A 453 31.56 11.69 25.98
N GLU A 454 30.55 11.00 25.44
CA GLU A 454 30.53 9.55 25.41
C GLU A 454 30.64 8.98 23.99
N LYS A 455 31.49 7.97 23.81
CA LYS A 455 31.78 7.32 22.53
C LYS A 455 30.93 6.07 22.34
N VAL A 456 30.24 6.04 21.20
CA VAL A 456 29.99 4.88 20.32
C VAL A 456 30.28 3.49 20.92
N ARG A 457 29.22 2.68 21.06
CA ARG A 457 29.26 1.25 20.67
C ARG A 457 28.02 0.91 19.84
N VAL A 458 28.21 0.86 18.53
CA VAL A 458 27.31 0.14 17.62
C VAL A 458 27.41 -1.35 17.95
N THR A 459 26.28 -2.06 17.93
CA THR A 459 26.24 -3.53 18.00
C THR A 459 25.44 -4.05 16.82
N ASP A 460 26.14 -4.36 15.73
CA ASP A 460 25.61 -5.16 14.63
C ASP A 460 25.46 -6.63 15.07
N GLY A 461 24.60 -7.39 14.38
CA GLY A 461 24.54 -8.84 14.60
C GLY A 461 23.25 -9.59 14.30
N ALA A 462 22.34 -9.06 13.48
CA ALA A 462 21.23 -9.87 12.95
C ALA A 462 21.76 -10.82 11.86
N SER A 463 22.23 -12.02 12.24
CA SER A 463 22.83 -12.98 11.31
C SER A 463 21.88 -13.38 10.17
N LEU A 464 22.44 -13.40 8.96
CA LEU A 464 21.79 -13.75 7.69
C LEU A 464 21.10 -15.14 7.73
N ASP A 465 21.64 -16.08 8.52
CA ASP A 465 21.08 -17.42 8.71
C ASP A 465 19.63 -17.42 9.25
N ASN A 466 19.28 -16.43 10.09
CA ASN A 466 17.92 -16.31 10.63
C ASN A 466 16.89 -15.83 9.59
N LEU A 467 17.32 -15.26 8.46
CA LEU A 467 16.45 -14.95 7.34
C LEU A 467 16.24 -16.18 6.45
N LEU A 468 17.31 -16.93 6.17
CA LEU A 468 17.29 -18.11 5.30
C LEU A 468 16.43 -19.25 5.84
N GLN A 469 16.30 -19.38 7.17
CA GLN A 469 15.43 -20.40 7.80
C GLN A 469 13.92 -20.11 7.70
N ARG A 470 13.50 -18.93 7.19
CA ARG A 470 12.08 -18.51 7.16
C ARG A 470 11.42 -18.60 5.78
N LEU A 471 12.09 -19.17 4.79
CA LEU A 471 11.53 -19.39 3.45
C LEU A 471 10.88 -20.78 3.32
N PRO A 472 9.69 -20.91 2.70
CA PRO A 472 9.05 -22.21 2.50
C PRO A 472 9.86 -23.10 1.55
N ARG A 473 10.11 -24.36 1.95
CA ARG A 473 10.76 -25.35 1.09
C ARG A 473 9.75 -25.95 0.11
N TRP A 474 9.89 -25.63 -1.18
CA TRP A 474 9.17 -26.30 -2.25
C TRP A 474 9.87 -27.62 -2.57
N SER A 475 9.15 -28.73 -2.50
CA SER A 475 9.69 -30.07 -2.75
C SER A 475 9.46 -30.47 -4.20
N PHE A 476 10.51 -30.49 -5.01
CA PHE A 476 10.49 -31.22 -6.28
C PHE A 476 10.89 -32.68 -6.01
N ALA A 477 10.00 -33.60 -6.35
CA ALA A 477 10.33 -35.02 -6.46
C ALA A 477 10.96 -35.29 -7.83
N ILE A 478 11.90 -36.22 -7.85
CA ILE A 478 12.50 -36.83 -9.07
C ILE A 478 11.68 -38.07 -9.42
#